data_AF-A0A934VA71-F1
#
_entry.id   AF-A0A934VA71-F1
#
_cell.length_a   1.000
_cell.length_b   1.000
_cell.length_c   1.000
_cell.angle_alpha   90.00
_cell.angle_beta   90.00
_cell.angle_gamma   90.00
#
_symmetry.space_group_name_H-M   'P 1'
#
loop_
_entity.id
_entity.type
_entity.pdbx_description
1 polymer ?
#
loop_
_entity_poly.entity_id
_entity_poly.type
_entity_poly.pdbx_seq_one_letter_code
_entity_poly.pdbx_strand_id
1 'polypeptide(L)'
;MAVSNKKKSPTPVEVIDWLNDEGVLELDWDFPEEGDLFAAGLDSMAVMQLVVAVEDKYEVELGPEDLTKANLATPTTLAALIGRRIS
;
A
#
# COMPACT_ATOMS: atom_id res chain seq x y z
N MET A 1 6.83 15.46 21.06
CA MET A 1 6.71 15.72 19.60
C MET A 1 5.28 15.32 19.22
N ALA A 2 4.44 16.29 18.88
CA ALA A 2 3.05 16.01 18.50
C ALA A 2 3.05 15.59 17.03
N VAL A 3 3.17 14.29 16.76
CA VAL A 3 2.91 13.76 15.41
C VAL A 3 1.41 13.86 15.22
N SER A 4 0.98 14.83 14.43
CA SER A 4 -0.44 15.07 14.16
C SER A 4 -0.98 13.89 13.36
N ASN A 5 -1.66 12.97 14.05
CA ASN A 5 -2.28 11.76 13.49
C ASN A 5 -3.54 12.10 12.66
N LYS A 6 -3.43 13.01 11.70
CA LYS A 6 -4.45 13.15 10.66
C LYS A 6 -4.19 12.02 9.69
N LYS A 7 -5.06 11.00 9.69
CA LYS A 7 -5.14 9.97 8.64
C LYS A 7 -5.26 10.70 7.29
N LYS A 8 -4.12 10.91 6.64
CA LYS A 8 -4.03 11.50 5.31
C LYS A 8 -3.78 10.36 4.35
N SER A 9 -4.39 10.46 3.17
CA SER A 9 -4.15 9.48 2.11
C SER A 9 -2.66 9.48 1.81
N PRO A 10 -1.99 8.31 1.88
CA PRO A 10 -0.58 8.25 1.55
C PRO A 10 -0.40 8.60 0.07
N THR A 11 0.72 9.22 -0.27
CA THR A 11 1.17 9.40 -1.64
C THR A 11 1.77 8.09 -2.18
N PRO A 12 1.89 7.93 -3.51
CA PRO A 12 2.49 6.71 -4.09
C PRO A 12 3.92 6.46 -3.58
N VAL A 13 4.71 7.52 -3.42
CA VAL A 13 6.08 7.43 -2.87
C VAL A 13 6.07 6.97 -1.41
N GLU A 14 5.18 7.52 -0.57
CA GLU A 14 5.04 7.07 0.82
C GLU A 14 4.59 5.60 0.92
N VAL A 15 3.81 5.11 -0.04
CA VAL A 15 3.45 3.69 -0.14
C VAL A 15 4.67 2.85 -0.48
N ILE A 16 5.50 3.26 -1.44
CA ILE A 16 6.74 2.53 -1.81
C ILE A 16 7.69 2.44 -0.63
N ASP A 17 7.97 3.58 0.04
CA ASP A 17 8.84 3.63 1.21
C ASP A 17 8.32 2.71 2.31
N TRP A 18 7.01 2.78 2.56
CA TRP A 18 6.36 1.96 3.58
C TRP A 18 6.40 0.45 3.26
N LEU A 19 6.18 0.06 2.01
CA LEU A 19 6.25 -1.35 1.60
C LEU A 19 7.64 -1.95 1.88
N ASN A 20 8.69 -1.16 1.67
CA ASN A 20 10.06 -1.53 2.01
C ASN A 20 10.28 -1.57 3.53
N ASP A 21 9.84 -0.55 4.26
CA ASP A 21 10.01 -0.45 5.72
C ASP A 21 9.35 -1.61 6.48
N GLU A 22 8.15 -2.04 6.06
CA GLU A 22 7.45 -3.19 6.64
C GLU A 22 7.99 -4.54 6.15
N GLY A 23 8.87 -4.54 5.13
CA GLY A 23 9.34 -5.75 4.48
C GLY A 23 8.24 -6.52 3.74
N VAL A 24 7.20 -5.83 3.26
CA VAL A 24 6.13 -6.42 2.43
C VAL A 24 6.65 -6.68 1.02
N LEU A 25 7.41 -5.72 0.47
CA LEU A 25 8.09 -5.84 -0.82
C LEU A 25 9.47 -5.20 -0.73
N GLU A 26 10.43 -5.78 -1.45
CA GLU A 26 11.75 -5.19 -1.68
C GLU A 26 11.70 -4.46 -3.02
N LEU A 27 11.37 -3.17 -3.00
CA LEU A 27 11.31 -2.33 -4.21
C LEU A 27 12.61 -1.55 -4.36
N ASP A 28 13.06 -1.38 -5.61
CA ASP A 28 14.23 -0.54 -5.90
C ASP A 28 14.00 0.92 -5.49
N TRP A 29 15.09 1.63 -5.19
CA TRP A 29 15.07 3.04 -4.76
C TRP A 29 14.53 4.01 -5.83
N ASP A 30 14.50 3.58 -7.09
CA ASP A 30 13.94 4.32 -8.23
C ASP A 30 12.65 3.68 -8.79
N PHE A 31 12.00 2.82 -8.00
CA PHE A 31 10.75 2.19 -8.40
C PHE A 31 9.68 3.24 -8.73
N PRO A 32 9.05 3.18 -9.93
CA PRO A 32 8.13 4.22 -10.36
C PRO A 32 6.78 4.12 -9.63
N GLU A 33 6.11 5.26 -9.47
CA GLU A 33 4.77 5.36 -8.85
C GLU A 33 3.69 4.57 -9.61
N GLU A 34 3.87 4.39 -10.92
CA GLU A 34 3.05 3.57 -11.80
C GLU A 34 3.69 2.20 -12.11
N GLY A 35 4.70 1.81 -11.32
CA GLY A 35 5.36 0.52 -11.44
C GLY A 35 4.43 -0.63 -11.08
N ASP A 36 4.57 -1.75 -11.80
CA ASP A 36 3.76 -2.95 -11.55
C ASP A 36 4.26 -3.67 -10.29
N LEU A 37 3.47 -3.61 -9.21
CA LEU A 37 3.78 -4.25 -7.94
C LEU A 37 3.76 -5.78 -8.06
N PHE A 38 2.93 -6.36 -8.93
CA PHE A 38 2.91 -7.81 -9.17
C PHE A 38 4.19 -8.27 -9.86
N ALA A 39 4.71 -7.45 -10.79
CA ALA A 39 6.00 -7.72 -11.42
C ALA A 39 7.17 -7.56 -10.43
N ALA A 40 7.01 -6.70 -9.43
CA ALA A 40 7.99 -6.48 -8.36
C ALA A 40 7.95 -7.54 -7.24
N GLY A 41 7.00 -8.47 -7.26
CA GLY A 41 6.92 -9.58 -6.29
C GLY A 41 5.68 -9.58 -5.39
N LEU A 42 4.67 -8.76 -5.68
CA LEU A 42 3.37 -8.82 -4.99
C LEU A 42 2.60 -10.08 -5.38
N ASP A 43 2.95 -11.22 -4.77
CA ASP A 43 2.28 -12.50 -4.95
C ASP A 43 1.09 -12.70 -3.97
N SER A 44 0.45 -13.87 -4.00
CA SER A 44 -0.70 -14.14 -3.13
C SER A 44 -0.36 -14.13 -1.63
N MET A 45 0.88 -14.41 -1.24
CA MET A 45 1.31 -14.31 0.16
C MET A 45 1.60 -12.86 0.55
N ALA A 46 2.29 -12.13 -0.32
CA ALA A 46 2.58 -10.71 -0.13
C ALA A 46 1.29 -9.87 -0.09
N VAL A 47 0.26 -10.21 -0.88
CA VAL A 47 -1.07 -9.58 -0.79
C VAL A 47 -1.69 -9.77 0.59
N MET A 48 -1.62 -10.96 1.18
CA MET A 48 -2.16 -11.20 2.52
C MET A 48 -1.40 -10.41 3.59
N GLN A 49 -0.07 -10.31 3.47
CA GLN A 49 0.75 -9.49 4.38
C GLN A 49 0.46 -7.99 4.20
N LEU A 50 0.32 -7.54 2.95
CA LEU A 50 -0.06 -6.18 2.61
C LEU A 50 -1.38 -5.80 3.27
N VAL A 51 -2.39 -6.67 3.19
CA VAL A 51 -3.69 -6.43 3.82
C VAL A 51 -3.54 -6.18 5.31
N VAL A 52 -2.91 -7.11 6.02
CA VAL A 52 -2.71 -7.00 7.47
C VAL A 52 -1.93 -5.72 7.82
N ALA A 53 -0.87 -5.40 7.07
CA ALA A 53 -0.05 -4.23 7.30
C ALA A 53 -0.82 -2.91 7.03
N VAL A 54 -1.65 -2.86 5.99
CA VAL A 54 -2.50 -1.69 5.70
C VAL A 54 -3.55 -1.52 6.80
N GLU A 55 -4.24 -2.59 7.19
CA GLU A 55 -5.27 -2.56 8.22
C GLU A 55 -4.70 -2.11 9.57
N ASP A 56 -3.51 -2.59 9.95
CA ASP A 56 -2.82 -2.19 11.18
C ASP A 56 -2.36 -0.72 11.14
N LYS A 57 -1.69 -0.31 10.05
CA LYS A 57 -1.13 1.04 9.95
C LYS A 57 -2.19 2.13 9.82
N TYR A 58 -3.22 1.90 9.01
CA TYR A 58 -4.21 2.91 8.69
C TYR A 58 -5.51 2.74 9.53
N GLU A 59 -5.59 1.68 10.34
CA GLU A 59 -6.77 1.26 11.10
C GLU A 59 -8.02 1.26 10.19
N VAL A 60 -7.90 0.56 9.05
CA VAL A 60 -8.97 0.34 8.07
C VAL A 60 -9.27 -1.15 7.96
N GLU A 61 -10.37 -1.49 7.30
CA GLU A 61 -10.71 -2.88 6.94
C GLU A 61 -10.76 -2.98 5.42
N LEU A 62 -9.98 -3.90 4.84
CA LEU A 62 -9.95 -4.16 3.41
C LEU A 62 -10.83 -5.38 3.09
N GLY A 63 -11.88 -5.12 2.33
CA GLY A 63 -12.79 -6.17 1.87
C GLY A 63 -12.25 -6.91 0.65
N PRO A 64 -12.80 -8.10 0.32
CA PRO A 64 -12.44 -8.82 -0.91
C PRO A 64 -12.69 -8.00 -2.19
N GLU A 65 -13.61 -7.03 -2.16
CA GLU A 65 -13.86 -6.09 -3.25
C GLU A 65 -12.73 -5.07 -3.45
N ASP A 66 -11.88 -4.85 -2.44
CA ASP A 66 -10.71 -3.98 -2.53
C ASP A 66 -9.52 -4.70 -3.12
N LEU A 67 -9.39 -6.00 -2.84
CA LEU A 67 -8.26 -6.85 -3.22
C LEU A 67 -8.31 -7.28 -4.68
N THR A 68 -8.55 -6.31 -5.55
CA THR A 68 -8.55 -6.50 -6.99
C THR A 68 -7.17 -6.18 -7.55
N LYS A 69 -6.81 -6.87 -8.63
CA LYS A 69 -5.57 -6.58 -9.36
C LYS A 69 -5.46 -5.11 -9.76
N ALA A 70 -6.57 -4.44 -10.06
CA ALA A 70 -6.57 -3.02 -10.43
C ALA A 70 -6.16 -2.11 -9.25
N ASN A 71 -6.66 -2.37 -8.04
CA ASN A 71 -6.35 -1.57 -6.86
C ASN A 71 -4.95 -1.85 -6.29
N LEU A 72 -4.39 -3.04 -6.58
CA LEU A 72 -3.08 -3.47 -6.09
C LEU A 72 -2.00 -3.42 -7.19
N ALA A 73 -2.33 -2.92 -8.38
CA ALA A 73 -1.43 -2.94 -9.54
C ALA A 73 -0.19 -2.06 -9.34
N THR A 74 -0.38 -0.85 -8.81
CA THR A 74 0.67 0.16 -8.71
C THR A 74 0.63 0.86 -7.36
N PRO A 75 1.74 1.48 -6.91
CA PRO A 75 1.74 2.34 -5.74
C PRO A 75 0.65 3.41 -5.77
N THR A 76 0.37 4.00 -6.94
CA THR A 76 -0.71 4.96 -7.11
C THR A 76 -2.08 4.37 -6.85
N THR A 77 -2.40 3.20 -7.39
CA THR A 77 -3.73 2.59 -7.18
C THR A 77 -3.91 2.11 -5.74
N LEU A 78 -2.83 1.65 -5.10
CA LEU A 78 -2.82 1.26 -3.69
C LEU A 78 -3.00 2.49 -2.77
N ALA A 79 -2.28 3.57 -3.02
CA ALA A 79 -2.46 4.84 -2.34
C ALA A 79 -3.91 5.35 -2.45
N ALA A 80 -4.50 5.28 -3.64
CA ALA A 80 -5.88 5.65 -3.89
C ALA A 80 -6.88 4.72 -3.19
N LEU A 81 -6.57 3.42 -3.07
CA LEU A 81 -7.37 2.48 -2.29
C LEU A 81 -7.37 2.84 -0.81
N ILE A 82 -6.19 3.02 -0.22
CA ILE A 82 -6.04 3.39 1.20
C ILE A 82 -6.75 4.72 1.46
N GLY A 83 -6.53 5.71 0.60
CA GLY A 83 -7.18 7.02 0.68
C GLY A 83 -8.71 6.93 0.67
N ARG A 84 -9.29 6.03 -0.12
CA ARG A 84 -10.75 5.79 -0.14
C ARG A 84 -11.27 5.16 1.16
N ARG A 85 -10.46 4.37 1.86
CA ARG A 85 -10.85 3.65 3.07
C ARG A 85 -10.67 4.45 4.37
N ILE A 86 -9.74 5.41 4.39
CA ILE A 86 -9.53 6.30 5.55
C ILE A 86 -10.37 7.59 5.51
N SER A 87 -11.03 7.88 4.38
CA SER A 87 -11.82 9.11 4.17
C SER A 87 -13.19 9.10 4.84
#